data_AF-A0A0C2JJ74-F1
#
_entry.id   AF-A0A0C2JJ74-F1
#
_cell.length_a   1.000
_cell.length_b   1.000
_cell.length_c   1.000
_cell.angle_alpha   90.00
_cell.angle_beta   90.00
_cell.angle_gamma   90.00
#
_symmetry.space_group_name_H-M   'P 1'
#
loop_
_entity.id
_entity.type
_entity.pdbx_description
1 polymer ?
#
loop_
_entity_poly.entity_id
_entity_poly.type
_entity_poly.pdbx_seq_one_letter_code
_entity_poly.pdbx_strand_id
1 'polypeptide(L)'
;MEEIGGLAGLVPAQSRPVDLVYRPLGSAGTESDGQRDVASAAARTAVAAEIEKLRPGEPYVLHQGRVADYPGMAPELEGDELLVFGVVYRFGE
;
A
#
# COMPACT_ATOMS: atom_id res chain seq x y z
N MET A 1 18.52 -2.29 12.28
CA MET A 1 17.79 -1.66 11.17
C MET A 1 16.72 -2.68 10.84
N GLU A 2 15.52 -2.48 11.36
CA GLU A 2 14.42 -3.42 11.19
C GLU A 2 14.05 -3.36 9.71
N GLU A 3 14.52 -4.32 8.92
CA GLU A 3 14.00 -4.52 7.57
C GLU A 3 12.50 -4.69 7.73
N ILE A 4 11.73 -3.89 7.02
CA ILE A 4 10.31 -4.13 6.87
C ILE A 4 10.21 -5.42 6.05
N GLY A 5 10.34 -6.56 6.72
CA GLY A 5 10.70 -7.86 6.14
C GLY A 5 9.68 -8.42 5.16
N GLY A 6 8.52 -7.78 5.02
CA GLY A 6 7.53 -8.08 3.99
C GLY A 6 7.62 -7.21 2.73
N LEU A 7 8.24 -6.03 2.77
CA LEU A 7 8.22 -5.06 1.65
C LEU A 7 9.23 -5.39 0.54
N ALA A 8 10.34 -6.06 0.86
CA ALA A 8 11.37 -6.38 -0.13
C ALA A 8 10.83 -7.28 -1.26
N GLY A 9 9.90 -8.17 -0.94
CA GLY A 9 9.22 -9.02 -1.94
C GLY A 9 8.13 -8.31 -2.74
N LEU A 10 7.78 -7.06 -2.38
CA LEU A 10 6.71 -6.30 -3.02
C LEU A 10 7.21 -5.28 -4.04
N VAL A 11 8.52 -5.10 -4.14
CA VAL A 11 9.19 -4.20 -5.10
C VAL A 11 10.02 -5.05 -6.08
N PRO A 12 10.45 -4.49 -7.23
CA PRO A 12 11.32 -5.21 -8.14
C PRO A 12 12.58 -5.76 -7.45
N ALA A 13 13.07 -6.92 -7.88
CA ALA A 13 14.16 -7.64 -7.21
C ALA A 13 15.49 -6.86 -7.10
N GLN A 14 15.70 -5.87 -7.97
CA GLN A 14 16.89 -4.99 -7.97
C GLN A 14 16.65 -3.67 -7.21
N SER A 15 15.54 -3.57 -6.48
CA SER A 15 15.10 -2.38 -5.80
C SER A 15 15.02 -2.61 -4.29
N ARG A 16 15.12 -1.52 -3.54
CA ARG A 16 14.96 -1.50 -2.10
C ARG A 16 13.76 -0.64 -1.73
N PRO A 17 12.84 -1.12 -0.86
CA PRO A 17 11.78 -0.27 -0.33
C PRO A 17 12.40 0.83 0.54
N VAL A 18 11.92 2.06 0.37
CA VAL A 18 12.39 3.24 1.11
C VAL A 18 11.26 3.96 1.85
N ASP A 19 10.01 3.75 1.42
CA ASP A 19 8.85 4.34 2.06
C ASP A 19 7.59 3.52 1.81
N LEU A 20 6.55 3.78 2.61
CA LEU A 20 5.25 3.12 2.54
C LEU A 20 4.13 4.12 2.83
N VAL A 21 3.12 4.14 1.96
CA VAL A 21 1.88 4.89 2.17
C VAL A 21 0.72 3.92 2.05
N TYR A 22 -0.22 3.91 3.00
CA TYR A 22 -1.39 3.05 2.95
C TYR A 22 -2.67 3.79 3.28
N ARG A 23 -3.79 3.22 2.82
CA ARG A 23 -5.13 3.68 3.13
C ARG A 23 -6.05 2.50 3.37
N PRO A 24 -6.76 2.45 4.52
CA PRO A 24 -7.78 1.45 4.75
C PRO A 24 -8.96 1.66 3.79
N LEU A 25 -9.41 0.57 3.18
CA LEU A 25 -10.71 0.43 2.57
C LEU A 25 -11.63 -0.09 3.67
N GLY A 26 -12.04 0.79 4.59
CA GLY A 26 -12.77 0.39 5.79
C GLY A 26 -13.95 -0.56 5.50
N SER A 27 -14.26 -1.44 6.46
CA SER A 27 -15.31 -2.47 6.34
C SER A 27 -16.73 -1.91 6.14
N ALA A 28 -16.92 -0.61 6.36
CA ALA A 28 -18.22 0.04 6.36
C ALA A 28 -18.64 0.49 4.95
N GLY A 29 -19.51 -0.31 4.31
CA GLY A 29 -20.42 0.22 3.29
C GLY A 29 -20.13 -0.12 1.82
N THR A 30 -19.36 -1.17 1.54
CA THR A 30 -19.29 -1.74 0.18
C THR A 30 -20.18 -2.97 0.07
N GLU A 31 -21.49 -2.72 0.00
CA GLU A 31 -22.56 -3.74 -0.03
C GLU A 31 -22.68 -4.41 -1.42
N SER A 32 -21.97 -3.92 -2.44
CA SER A 32 -21.83 -4.58 -3.75
C SER A 32 -20.40 -4.57 -4.29
N ASP A 33 -20.08 -5.54 -5.15
CA ASP A 33 -18.75 -5.65 -5.78
C ASP A 33 -18.37 -4.40 -6.59
N GLY A 34 -19.33 -3.75 -7.24
CA GLY A 34 -19.08 -2.49 -7.97
C GLY A 34 -18.66 -1.34 -7.06
N GLN A 35 -19.20 -1.26 -5.83
CA GLN A 35 -18.76 -0.24 -4.87
C GLN A 35 -17.35 -0.53 -4.34
N ARG A 36 -16.97 -1.80 -4.22
CA ARG A 36 -15.59 -2.20 -3.84
C ARG A 36 -14.59 -1.78 -4.89
N ASP A 37 -14.89 -1.99 -6.16
CA ASP A 37 -14.00 -1.61 -7.25
C ASP A 37 -13.79 -0.09 -7.32
N VAL A 38 -14.86 0.69 -7.13
CA VAL A 38 -14.79 2.15 -7.06
C VAL A 38 -13.98 2.60 -5.85
N ALA A 39 -14.23 2.03 -4.67
CA ALA A 39 -13.48 2.35 -3.46
C ALA A 39 -11.98 2.01 -3.62
N SER A 40 -11.66 0.86 -4.20
CA SER A 40 -10.30 0.44 -4.55
C SER A 40 -9.62 1.42 -5.51
N ALA A 41 -10.30 1.82 -6.59
CA ALA A 41 -9.76 2.77 -7.55
C ALA A 41 -9.52 4.15 -6.93
N ALA A 42 -10.44 4.61 -6.09
CA ALA A 42 -10.32 5.87 -5.36
C ALA A 42 -9.15 5.82 -4.34
N ALA A 43 -9.01 4.71 -3.61
CA ALA A 43 -7.92 4.51 -2.67
C ALA A 43 -6.56 4.46 -3.37
N ARG A 44 -6.44 3.74 -4.49
CA ARG A 44 -5.21 3.72 -5.32
C ARG A 44 -4.82 5.12 -5.79
N THR A 45 -5.78 5.88 -6.30
CA THR A 45 -5.56 7.27 -6.72
C THR A 45 -5.08 8.14 -5.55
N ALA A 46 -5.69 7.98 -4.39
CA ALA A 46 -5.31 8.75 -3.20
C ALA A 46 -3.92 8.41 -2.69
N VAL A 47 -3.57 7.12 -2.62
CA VAL A 47 -2.23 6.65 -2.22
C VAL A 47 -1.18 7.17 -3.20
N ALA A 48 -1.43 7.07 -4.51
CA ALA A 48 -0.53 7.62 -5.52
C ALA A 48 -0.33 9.14 -5.37
N ALA A 49 -1.41 9.89 -5.15
CA ALA A 49 -1.35 11.34 -4.94
C ALA A 49 -0.62 11.73 -3.65
N GLU A 50 -0.68 10.89 -2.62
CA GLU A 50 0.04 11.11 -1.36
C GLU A 50 1.52 10.78 -1.49
N ILE A 51 1.86 9.69 -2.18
CA ILE A 51 3.25 9.37 -2.55
C ILE A 51 3.87 10.52 -3.33
N GLU A 52 3.19 11.05 -4.35
CA GLU A 52 3.72 12.16 -5.15
C GLU A 52 3.95 13.42 -4.30
N LYS A 53 3.13 13.67 -3.27
CA LYS A 53 3.33 14.79 -2.34
C LYS A 53 4.54 14.59 -1.42
N LEU A 54 4.77 13.36 -0.95
CA LEU A 54 5.83 13.04 0.02
C LEU A 54 7.18 12.73 -0.65
N ARG A 55 7.14 12.18 -1.86
CA ARG A 55 8.24 11.60 -2.63
C ARG A 55 8.06 11.89 -4.13
N PRO A 56 8.10 13.17 -4.54
CA PRO A 56 7.79 13.56 -5.92
C PRO A 56 8.74 12.89 -6.92
N GLY A 57 8.17 12.23 -7.93
CA GLY A 57 8.91 11.57 -9.01
C GLY A 57 9.65 10.28 -8.63
N GLU A 58 9.58 9.83 -7.37
CA GLU A 58 10.16 8.53 -6.96
C GLU A 58 9.28 7.38 -7.49
N PRO A 59 9.89 6.27 -7.91
CA PRO A 59 9.13 5.14 -8.40
C PRO A 59 8.44 4.39 -7.24
N TYR A 60 7.24 3.91 -7.50
CA TYR A 60 6.44 3.16 -6.54
C TYR A 60 5.63 2.05 -7.22
N VAL A 61 5.17 1.10 -6.42
CA VAL A 61 4.22 0.04 -6.82
C VAL A 61 3.02 0.08 -5.89
N LEU A 62 1.83 -0.10 -6.45
CA LEU A 62 0.57 -0.15 -5.68
C LEU A 62 0.11 -1.59 -5.52
N HIS A 63 -0.32 -1.92 -4.32
CA HIS A 63 -0.84 -3.22 -3.91
C HIS A 63 -2.17 -3.06 -3.19
N GLN A 64 -2.95 -4.14 -3.16
CA GLN A 64 -4.18 -4.24 -2.38
C GLN A 64 -4.24 -5.64 -1.76
N GLY A 65 -4.63 -5.72 -0.50
CA GLY A 65 -4.88 -6.99 0.18
C GLY A 65 -5.37 -6.78 1.60
N ARG A 66 -5.40 -7.84 2.41
CA ARG A 66 -5.82 -7.74 3.81
C ARG A 66 -4.65 -7.36 4.69
N VAL A 67 -4.91 -6.67 5.79
CA VAL A 67 -3.88 -6.34 6.79
C VAL A 67 -3.15 -7.59 7.27
N ALA A 68 -3.87 -8.70 7.46
CA ALA A 68 -3.30 -9.98 7.87
C ALA A 68 -2.26 -10.56 6.90
N ASP A 69 -2.32 -10.22 5.61
CA ASP A 69 -1.33 -10.65 4.61
C ASP A 69 -0.01 -9.88 4.73
N TYR A 70 -0.02 -8.74 5.44
CA TYR A 70 1.08 -7.79 5.53
C TYR A 70 1.36 -7.39 7.00
N PRO A 71 1.80 -8.33 7.84
CA PRO A 71 2.01 -8.07 9.26
C PRO A 71 3.04 -6.96 9.47
N GLY A 72 2.68 -5.99 10.32
CA GLY A 72 3.54 -4.86 10.68
C GLY A 72 3.48 -3.65 9.75
N MET A 73 2.71 -3.68 8.66
CA MET A 73 2.56 -2.51 7.76
C MET A 73 1.58 -1.46 8.27
N ALA A 74 0.50 -1.91 8.92
CA ALA A 74 -0.54 -1.04 9.48
C ALA A 74 -0.95 -1.58 10.86
N PRO A 75 -0.07 -1.43 11.88
CA PRO A 75 -0.28 -2.02 13.20
C PRO A 75 -1.53 -1.49 13.92
N GLU A 76 -2.08 -0.36 13.48
CA GLU A 76 -3.31 0.22 14.01
C GLU A 76 -4.61 -0.30 13.37
N LEU A 77 -4.52 -1.13 12.32
CA LEU A 77 -5.68 -1.69 11.61
C LEU A 77 -5.97 -3.14 12.04
N GLU A 78 -7.24 -3.53 11.97
CA GLU A 78 -7.66 -4.90 12.27
C GLU A 78 -7.28 -5.85 11.12
N GLY A 79 -6.94 -7.11 11.44
CA GLY A 79 -6.35 -8.05 10.48
C GLY A 79 -7.21 -8.36 9.24
N ASP A 80 -8.54 -8.31 9.35
CA ASP A 80 -9.46 -8.59 8.23
C ASP A 80 -9.77 -7.36 7.36
N GLU A 81 -9.30 -6.17 7.73
CA GLU A 81 -9.52 -4.97 6.92
C GLU A 81 -8.75 -5.04 5.60
N LEU A 82 -9.40 -4.57 4.53
CA LEU A 82 -8.72 -4.37 3.25
C LEU A 82 -7.97 -3.05 3.28
N LEU A 83 -6.77 -3.04 2.73
CA LEU A 83 -6.00 -1.83 2.51
C LEU A 83 -5.51 -1.75 1.07
N VAL A 84 -5.35 -0.51 0.60
CA VAL A 84 -4.54 -0.20 -0.57
C VAL A 84 -3.28 0.47 -0.05
N PHE A 85 -2.13 0.08 -0.57
CA PHE A 85 -0.87 0.67 -0.18
C PHE A 85 0.10 0.76 -1.34
N GLY A 86 1.03 1.69 -1.22
CA GLY A 86 2.08 1.92 -2.19
C GLY A 86 3.44 1.86 -1.53
N VAL A 87 4.33 1.08 -2.13
CA VAL A 87 5.71 0.93 -1.67
C VAL A 87 6.59 1.78 -2.59
N VAL A 88 7.20 2.82 -2.02
CA VAL A 88 8.19 3.63 -2.72
C VAL A 88 9.51 2.89 -2.66
N TYR A 89 10.19 2.80 -3.78
CA TYR A 89 11.44 2.08 -3.87
C TYR A 89 12.51 2.88 -4.60
N ARG A 90 13.76 2.48 -4.40
CA ARG A 90 14.87 2.94 -5.23
C ARG A 90 15.53 1.75 -5.87
N PHE A 91 15.93 1.88 -7.12
CA PHE A 91 16.87 0.93 -7.72
C PHE A 91 18.20 1.07 -6.98
N GLY A 92 18.85 -0.06 -6.71
CA GLY A 92 20.16 -0.04 -6.08
C GLY A 92 21.15 0.78 -6.91
N GLU A 93 21.93 1.61 -6.23
CA GLU A 93 23.30 1.91 -6.63
C GLU A 93 24.22 0.74 -6.22
#